data_AF-A0A1G4XYJ6-F1
#
_entry.id   AF-A0A1G4XYJ6-F1
#
_cell.length_a   1.000
_cell.length_b   1.000
_cell.length_c   1.000
_cell.angle_alpha   90.00
_cell.angle_beta   90.00
_cell.angle_gamma   90.00
#
_symmetry.space_group_name_H-M   'P 1'
#
loop_
_entity.id
_entity.type
_entity.pdbx_description
1 polymer ?
#
loop_
_entity_poly.entity_id
_entity_poly.type
_entity_poly.pdbx_seq_one_letter_code
_entity_poly.pdbx_strand_id
1 'polypeptide(L)'
;MNIRAGQLSCLLLLLLAAAGPVTAGTITCVPGPGGGAGSSFNWVRRISIDEHSRTVLMDVVRSRTKDAETMGKMRAELVSMEDTQSGEPIYVFNSIPAPGVEAMNLFKLFKAGEWHLIGAGVTFVSKVPALRAVEQSAVFDCKRSGLG
;
A
#
# COMPACT_ATOMS: atom_id res chain seq x y z
N MET A 1 35.42 -41.04 -16.08
CA MET A 1 35.01 -40.01 -15.10
C MET A 1 34.03 -39.07 -15.77
N ASN A 2 32.72 -39.22 -15.53
CA ASN A 2 31.71 -38.27 -16.03
C ASN A 2 30.53 -38.24 -15.04
N ILE A 3 30.67 -37.42 -13.99
CA ILE A 3 29.63 -37.18 -12.98
C ILE A 3 29.64 -35.68 -12.66
N ARG A 4 29.24 -34.82 -13.60
CA ARG A 4 29.08 -33.38 -13.33
C ARG A 4 27.88 -32.69 -14.00
N ALA A 5 27.16 -33.35 -14.90
CA ALA A 5 26.04 -32.71 -15.63
C ALA A 5 24.68 -32.81 -14.92
N GLY A 6 24.47 -33.76 -14.00
CA GLY A 6 23.15 -34.00 -13.39
C GLY A 6 22.75 -33.05 -12.25
N GLN A 7 23.72 -32.48 -11.52
CA GLN A 7 23.43 -31.66 -10.33
C GLN A 7 22.98 -30.23 -10.66
N LEU A 8 23.42 -29.67 -11.79
CA LEU A 8 23.06 -28.31 -12.21
C LEU A 8 21.58 -28.20 -12.63
N SER A 9 21.04 -29.24 -13.26
CA SER A 9 19.64 -29.25 -13.73
C SER A 9 18.61 -29.29 -12.59
N CYS A 10 18.92 -29.98 -11.49
CA CYS A 10 18.02 -30.02 -10.32
C CYS A 10 17.94 -28.67 -9.59
N LEU A 11 19.06 -27.93 -9.52
CA LEU A 11 19.10 -26.60 -8.91
C LEU A 11 18.29 -25.58 -9.70
N LEU A 12 18.34 -25.59 -11.03
CA LEU A 12 17.51 -24.71 -11.86
C LEU A 12 16.01 -24.99 -11.69
N LEU A 13 15.60 -26.26 -11.62
CA LEU A 13 14.19 -26.63 -11.45
C LEU A 13 13.61 -26.20 -10.09
N LEU A 14 14.42 -26.19 -9.03
CA LEU A 14 14.03 -25.70 -7.71
C LEU A 14 13.88 -24.16 -7.65
N LEU A 15 14.69 -23.42 -8.42
CA LEU A 15 14.60 -21.95 -8.51
C LEU A 15 13.35 -21.47 -9.27
N LEU A 16 12.88 -22.24 -10.26
CA LEU A 16 11.65 -21.95 -11.01
C LEU A 16 10.37 -22.23 -10.22
N ALA A 17 10.42 -23.10 -9.20
CA ALA A 17 9.26 -23.44 -8.36
C ALA A 17 8.96 -22.39 -7.28
N ALA A 18 9.86 -21.44 -7.03
CA ALA A 18 9.64 -20.34 -6.09
C ALA A 18 8.95 -19.12 -6.74
N ALA A 19 8.76 -19.12 -8.07
CA ALA A 19 7.95 -18.13 -8.75
C ALA A 19 6.47 -18.47 -8.55
N GLY A 20 5.92 -18.09 -7.40
CA GLY A 20 4.47 -18.07 -7.21
C GLY A 20 3.80 -17.23 -8.31
N PRO A 21 2.56 -17.57 -8.72
CA PRO A 21 1.86 -16.81 -9.74
C PRO A 21 1.68 -15.36 -9.27
N VAL A 22 2.41 -14.43 -9.87
CA VAL A 22 2.16 -12.99 -9.74
C VAL A 22 0.85 -12.73 -10.49
N THR A 23 -0.27 -12.91 -9.80
CA THR A 23 -1.56 -12.39 -10.28
C THR A 23 -1.53 -10.89 -10.06
N ALA A 24 -0.96 -10.16 -11.02
CA ALA A 24 -0.98 -8.70 -10.99
C ALA A 24 -2.43 -8.23 -10.99
N GLY A 25 -2.89 -7.76 -9.83
CA GLY A 25 -4.25 -7.31 -9.61
C GLY A 25 -4.31 -5.80 -9.42
N THR A 26 -5.48 -5.22 -9.68
CA THR A 26 -5.81 -3.90 -9.15
C THR A 26 -6.61 -4.10 -7.88
N ILE A 27 -6.21 -3.46 -6.78
CA ILE A 27 -7.01 -3.41 -5.55
C ILE A 27 -7.55 -2.00 -5.37
N THR A 28 -8.84 -1.89 -5.08
CA THR A 28 -9.50 -0.62 -4.76
C THR A 28 -10.10 -0.69 -3.38
N CYS A 29 -9.78 0.28 -2.54
CA CYS A 29 -10.25 0.42 -1.18
C CYS A 29 -11.06 1.70 -1.00
N VAL A 30 -12.16 1.61 -0.24
CA VAL A 30 -12.96 2.75 0.21
C VAL A 30 -13.14 2.67 1.73
N PRO A 31 -13.37 3.78 2.45
CA PRO A 31 -13.62 3.75 3.89
C PRO A 31 -14.72 2.75 4.26
N GLY A 32 -14.45 1.92 5.27
CA GLY A 32 -15.39 0.89 5.72
C GLY A 32 -16.61 1.46 6.46
N PRO A 33 -17.69 0.67 6.58
CA PRO A 33 -18.96 1.10 7.21
C PRO A 33 -18.82 1.40 8.72
N GLY A 34 -17.72 1.00 9.36
CA GLY A 34 -17.38 1.35 10.75
C GLY A 34 -16.99 2.82 10.98
N GLY A 35 -16.94 3.64 9.92
CA GLY A 35 -16.66 5.08 9.97
C GLY A 35 -17.79 5.96 10.54
N GLY A 36 -18.60 5.42 11.47
CA GLY A 36 -19.69 6.13 12.13
C GLY A 36 -19.21 7.24 13.07
N ALA A 37 -20.15 7.98 13.68
CA ALA A 37 -19.99 9.23 14.45
C ALA A 37 -19.00 9.23 15.65
N GLY A 38 -18.21 8.19 15.85
CA GLY A 38 -17.10 8.10 16.80
C GLY A 38 -15.75 7.68 16.21
N SER A 39 -15.65 7.42 14.90
CA SER A 39 -14.36 7.13 14.25
C SER A 39 -13.56 8.41 14.04
N SER A 40 -12.25 8.36 14.27
CA SER A 40 -11.37 9.49 13.98
C SER A 40 -11.43 9.82 12.49
N PHE A 41 -11.43 11.11 12.18
CA PHE A 41 -11.47 11.57 10.79
C PHE A 41 -10.28 10.98 10.02
N ASN A 42 -10.56 10.08 9.10
CA ASN A 42 -9.58 9.66 8.09
C ASN A 42 -9.71 10.58 6.89
N TRP A 43 -8.60 11.11 6.39
CA TRP A 43 -8.57 12.04 5.27
C TRP A 43 -8.48 11.32 3.92
N VAL A 44 -8.24 10.01 3.89
CA VAL A 44 -8.23 9.20 2.67
C VAL A 44 -9.65 8.71 2.37
N ARG A 45 -10.10 8.88 1.13
CA ARG A 45 -11.45 8.56 0.64
C ARG A 45 -11.47 7.41 -0.38
N ARG A 46 -10.34 7.16 -1.04
CA ARG A 46 -10.14 6.03 -1.93
C ARG A 46 -8.66 5.70 -2.03
N ILE A 47 -8.34 4.42 -2.17
CA ILE A 47 -7.02 3.93 -2.55
C ILE A 47 -7.21 3.01 -3.74
N SER A 48 -6.42 3.19 -4.79
CA SER A 48 -6.33 2.29 -5.93
C SER A 48 -4.88 1.92 -6.13
N ILE A 49 -4.54 0.64 -5.95
CA ILE A 49 -3.20 0.11 -6.13
C ILE A 49 -3.22 -0.74 -7.39
N ASP A 50 -2.32 -0.43 -8.30
CA ASP A 50 -1.98 -1.25 -9.45
C ASP A 50 -0.63 -1.92 -9.16
N GLU A 51 -0.68 -3.23 -8.91
CA GLU A 51 0.50 -4.02 -8.56
C GLU A 51 1.46 -4.16 -9.73
N HIS A 52 0.96 -4.16 -10.97
CA HIS A 52 1.80 -4.28 -12.16
C HIS A 52 2.65 -3.04 -12.36
N SER A 53 2.01 -1.87 -12.32
CA SER A 53 2.71 -0.60 -12.49
C SER A 53 3.38 -0.10 -11.21
N ARG A 54 3.18 -0.80 -10.08
CA ARG A 54 3.62 -0.38 -8.74
C ARG A 54 3.16 1.03 -8.39
N THR A 55 1.97 1.42 -8.85
CA THR A 55 1.42 2.75 -8.61
C THR A 55 0.27 2.69 -7.62
N VAL A 56 0.18 3.72 -6.78
CA VAL A 56 -0.94 3.92 -5.87
C VAL A 56 -1.53 5.29 -6.11
N LEU A 57 -2.83 5.34 -6.34
CA LEU A 57 -3.61 6.57 -6.48
C LEU A 57 -4.56 6.68 -5.30
N MET A 58 -4.59 7.85 -4.69
CA MET A 58 -5.43 8.11 -3.53
C MET A 58 -6.28 9.36 -3.75
N ASP A 59 -7.57 9.25 -3.45
CA ASP A 59 -8.44 10.41 -3.28
C ASP A 59 -8.38 10.82 -1.81
N VAL A 60 -8.09 12.09 -1.55
CA VAL A 60 -7.78 12.60 -0.23
C VAL A 60 -8.50 13.91 0.05
N VAL A 61 -8.84 14.18 1.30
CA VAL A 61 -9.37 15.46 1.75
C VAL A 61 -8.19 16.36 2.10
N ARG A 62 -8.03 17.48 1.38
CA ARG A 62 -6.96 18.45 1.63
C ARG A 62 -7.31 19.46 2.70
N SER A 63 -8.58 19.86 2.74
CA SER A 63 -9.12 20.76 3.73
C SER A 63 -10.56 20.41 4.00
N ARG A 64 -10.99 20.59 5.23
CA ARG A 64 -12.37 20.38 5.66
C ARG A 64 -12.83 21.63 6.41
N THR A 65 -13.95 22.17 6.00
CA THR A 65 -14.71 23.17 6.76
C THR A 65 -15.95 22.51 7.36
N LYS A 66 -16.75 23.29 8.09
CA LYS A 66 -18.04 22.81 8.60
C LYS A 66 -18.97 22.34 7.48
N ASP A 67 -18.92 23.02 6.34
CA ASP A 67 -19.92 22.89 5.27
C ASP A 67 -19.39 22.13 4.04
N ALA A 68 -18.07 21.96 3.90
CA ALA A 68 -17.49 21.33 2.72
C ALA A 68 -16.15 20.60 2.99
N GLU A 69 -15.91 19.55 2.20
CA GLU A 69 -14.60 18.92 2.04
C GLU A 69 -14.01 19.31 0.68
N THR A 70 -12.76 19.77 0.68
CA THR A 70 -11.99 19.97 -0.55
C THR A 70 -11.22 18.70 -0.85
N MET A 71 -11.66 18.02 -1.90
CA MET A 71 -11.02 16.82 -2.39
C MET A 71 -9.74 17.14 -3.17
N GLY A 72 -8.78 16.25 -3.10
CA GLY A 72 -7.54 16.26 -3.86
C GLY A 72 -7.12 14.85 -4.22
N LYS A 73 -6.10 14.77 -5.08
CA LYS A 73 -5.44 13.50 -5.43
C LYS A 73 -4.04 13.47 -4.86
N MET A 74 -3.62 12.29 -4.44
CA MET A 74 -2.26 11.98 -4.04
C MET A 74 -1.79 10.76 -4.83
N ARG A 75 -0.56 10.83 -5.33
CA ARG A 75 0.12 9.71 -5.95
C ARG A 75 1.14 9.15 -4.96
N ALA A 76 1.22 7.83 -4.90
CA ALA A 76 2.19 7.09 -4.11
C ALA A 76 2.80 5.98 -4.96
N GLU A 77 3.96 5.51 -4.53
CA GLU A 77 4.66 4.38 -5.14
C GLU A 77 4.50 3.15 -4.24
N LEU A 78 4.19 2.00 -4.84
CA LEU A 78 4.14 0.73 -4.13
C LEU A 78 5.58 0.25 -3.90
N VAL A 79 6.05 0.34 -2.65
CA VAL A 79 7.43 0.02 -2.24
C VAL A 79 7.61 -1.46 -1.97
N SER A 80 6.63 -2.09 -1.33
CA SER A 80 6.66 -3.53 -1.02
C SER A 80 5.27 -4.13 -1.10
N MET A 81 5.23 -5.40 -1.49
CA MET A 81 4.06 -6.26 -1.42
C MET A 81 4.52 -7.59 -0.81
N GLU A 82 3.98 -7.94 0.35
CA GLU A 82 4.33 -9.17 1.05
C GLU A 82 3.11 -10.09 1.09
N ASP A 83 3.24 -11.29 0.52
CA ASP A 83 2.21 -12.31 0.63
C ASP A 83 2.19 -12.87 2.05
N THR A 84 1.00 -12.94 2.64
CA THR A 84 0.81 -13.57 3.95
C THR A 84 0.41 -15.02 3.78
N GLN A 85 0.60 -15.82 4.85
CA GLN A 85 0.15 -17.21 4.87
C GLN A 85 -1.38 -17.34 4.70
N SER A 86 -2.15 -16.27 4.96
CA SER A 86 -3.59 -16.23 4.72
C SER A 86 -3.97 -15.87 3.27
N GLY A 87 -3.00 -15.63 2.39
CA GLY A 87 -3.23 -15.30 0.98
C GLY A 87 -3.63 -13.85 0.72
N GLU A 88 -3.65 -13.00 1.76
CA GLU A 88 -4.02 -11.59 1.66
C GLU A 88 -2.74 -10.74 1.74
N PRO A 89 -2.41 -9.93 0.73
CA PRO A 89 -1.15 -9.22 0.68
C PRO A 89 -1.10 -8.05 1.68
N ILE A 90 0.11 -7.74 2.13
CA ILE A 90 0.44 -6.49 2.82
C ILE A 90 1.05 -5.53 1.80
N TYR A 91 0.45 -4.35 1.66
CA TYR A 91 0.98 -3.30 0.79
C TYR A 91 1.67 -2.23 1.62
N VAL A 92 2.88 -1.86 1.21
CA VAL A 92 3.62 -0.72 1.75
C VAL A 92 3.88 0.27 0.64
N PHE A 93 3.42 1.51 0.81
CA PHE A 93 3.55 2.55 -0.19
C PHE A 93 3.88 3.91 0.42
N ASN A 94 4.60 4.74 -0.33
CA ASN A 94 5.02 6.06 0.09
C ASN A 94 4.48 7.13 -0.86
N SER A 95 3.94 8.21 -0.31
CA SER A 95 3.48 9.35 -1.12
C SER A 95 4.64 9.98 -1.86
N ILE A 96 4.41 10.37 -3.10
CA ILE A 96 5.33 11.21 -3.86
C ILE A 96 5.14 12.65 -3.36
N PRO A 97 6.14 13.26 -2.69
CA PRO A 97 6.03 14.63 -2.22
C PRO A 97 5.88 15.59 -3.39
N ALA A 98 5.10 16.65 -3.21
CA ALA A 98 5.04 17.73 -4.19
C ALA A 98 6.39 18.48 -4.21
N PRO A 99 6.79 19.09 -5.34
CA PRO A 99 8.01 19.89 -5.42
C PRO A 99 8.05 20.96 -4.32
N GLY A 100 9.15 21.03 -3.58
CA GLY A 100 9.33 21.98 -2.46
C GLY A 100 8.70 21.54 -1.13
N VAL A 101 8.12 20.34 -1.05
CA VAL A 101 7.57 19.78 0.20
C VAL A 101 8.53 18.74 0.77
N GLU A 102 9.15 19.03 1.90
CA GLU A 102 10.05 18.11 2.62
C GLU A 102 9.28 17.18 3.58
N ALA A 103 8.08 16.77 3.18
CA ALA A 103 7.22 15.88 3.95
C ALA A 103 6.66 14.78 3.04
N MET A 104 6.71 13.54 3.52
CA MET A 104 6.13 12.39 2.85
C MET A 104 5.30 11.57 3.84
N ASN A 105 4.26 10.90 3.34
CA ASN A 105 3.49 9.94 4.11
C ASN A 105 3.87 8.53 3.69
N LEU A 106 4.12 7.67 4.67
CA LEU A 106 4.30 6.24 4.52
C LEU A 106 3.00 5.55 4.92
N PHE A 107 2.60 4.53 4.17
CA PHE A 107 1.36 3.81 4.41
C PHE A 107 1.61 2.31 4.44
N LYS A 108 0.88 1.62 5.31
CA LYS A 108 0.76 0.17 5.33
C LYS A 108 -0.71 -0.20 5.26
N LEU A 109 -1.10 -0.98 4.26
CA LEU A 109 -2.43 -1.54 4.10
C LEU A 109 -2.35 -3.06 4.27
N PHE A 110 -3.13 -3.62 5.19
CA PHE A 110 -3.10 -5.06 5.51
C PHE A 110 -4.46 -5.53 6.02
N LYS A 111 -4.71 -6.84 5.95
CA LYS A 111 -5.96 -7.44 6.44
C LYS A 111 -5.73 -8.19 7.77
N ALA A 112 -6.53 -7.85 8.79
CA ALA A 112 -6.53 -8.51 10.10
C ALA A 112 -7.97 -8.69 10.58
N GLY A 113 -8.74 -9.50 9.84
CA GLY A 113 -10.20 -9.48 9.88
C GLY A 113 -10.73 -8.45 8.87
N GLU A 114 -10.63 -7.17 9.20
CA GLU A 114 -10.91 -6.06 8.28
C GLU A 114 -9.62 -5.53 7.62
N TRP A 115 -9.75 -4.74 6.55
CA TRP A 115 -8.60 -4.05 5.98
C TRP A 115 -8.27 -2.81 6.80
N HIS A 116 -7.02 -2.69 7.19
CA HIS A 116 -6.49 -1.59 7.99
C HIS A 116 -5.46 -0.81 7.21
N LEU A 117 -5.63 0.51 7.18
CA LEU A 117 -4.62 1.46 6.73
C LEU A 117 -3.99 2.13 7.94
N ILE A 118 -2.67 2.05 8.04
CA ILE A 118 -1.87 2.86 8.98
C ILE A 118 -1.03 3.82 8.16
N GLY A 119 -1.03 5.10 8.55
CA GLY A 119 -0.22 6.14 7.94
C GLY A 119 0.85 6.66 8.91
N ALA A 120 1.96 7.13 8.39
CA ALA A 120 2.98 7.86 9.16
C ALA A 120 3.51 9.03 8.34
N GLY A 121 3.49 10.23 8.93
CA GLY A 121 4.09 11.41 8.34
C GLY A 121 5.57 11.48 8.69
N VAL A 122 6.42 11.60 7.68
CA VAL A 122 7.88 11.74 7.81
C VAL A 122 8.29 13.07 7.19
N THR A 123 9.14 13.81 7.87
CA THR A 123 9.76 15.04 7.36
C THR A 123 11.26 14.89 7.29
N PHE A 124 11.93 15.63 6.41
CA PHE A 124 13.39 15.62 6.35
C PHE A 124 13.95 16.87 7.01
N VAL A 125 14.75 16.72 8.06
CA VAL A 125 15.47 17.82 8.71
C VAL A 125 16.95 17.62 8.44
N SER A 126 17.55 18.54 7.67
CA SER A 126 18.96 18.43 7.27
C SER A 126 19.30 17.08 6.62
N LYS A 127 18.40 16.58 5.75
CA LYS A 127 18.47 15.28 5.07
C LYS A 127 18.32 14.04 5.98
N VAL A 128 17.98 14.22 7.24
CA VAL A 128 17.67 13.13 8.17
C VAL A 128 16.15 12.96 8.25
N PRO A 129 15.59 11.75 8.02
CA PRO A 129 14.16 11.52 8.19
C PRO A 129 13.78 11.57 9.67
N ALA A 130 12.78 12.38 9.98
CA ALA A 130 12.20 12.53 11.30
C ALA A 130 10.71 12.17 11.23
N LEU A 131 10.27 11.28 12.14
CA LEU A 131 8.86 10.94 12.28
C LEU A 131 8.10 12.14 12.85
N ARG A 132 7.10 12.61 12.12
CA ARG A 132 6.25 13.74 12.52
C ARG A 132 5.00 13.29 13.24
N ALA A 133 4.36 12.24 12.73
CA ALA A 133 3.11 11.72 13.29
C ALA A 133 2.89 10.27 12.84
N VAL A 134 2.16 9.51 13.65
CA VAL A 134 1.57 8.22 13.26
C VAL A 134 0.06 8.40 13.28
N GLU A 135 -0.58 8.10 12.18
CA GLU A 135 -2.03 8.16 12.04
C GLU A 135 -2.67 6.95 12.71
N GLN A 136 -3.86 7.16 13.27
CA GLN A 136 -4.65 6.05 13.80
C GLN A 136 -5.05 5.12 12.66
N SER A 137 -5.08 3.81 12.96
CA SER A 137 -5.53 2.80 12.01
C SER A 137 -6.96 3.09 11.57
N ALA A 138 -7.19 3.09 10.27
CA ALA A 138 -8.51 3.26 9.67
C ALA A 138 -8.93 2.01 8.92
N VAL A 139 -10.23 1.71 9.00
CA VAL A 139 -10.81 0.53 8.37
C VAL A 139 -11.26 0.85 6.95
N PHE A 140 -10.93 -0.02 6.01
CA PHE A 140 -11.32 0.06 4.61
C PHE A 140 -12.08 -1.21 4.18
N ASP A 141 -12.94 -1.07 3.17
CA ASP A 141 -13.44 -2.18 2.37
C ASP A 141 -12.63 -2.20 1.06
N CYS A 142 -11.83 -3.24 0.87
CA CYS A 142 -10.98 -3.41 -0.30
C CYS A 142 -11.46 -4.56 -1.17
N LYS A 143 -11.53 -4.31 -2.47
CA LYS A 143 -11.90 -5.28 -3.49
C LYS A 143 -10.74 -5.45 -4.47
N ARG A 144 -10.37 -6.70 -4.71
CA ARG A 144 -9.38 -7.08 -5.73
C ARG A 144 -10.10 -7.36 -7.03
N SER A 145 -9.66 -6.70 -8.10
CA SER A 145 -10.08 -6.98 -9.46
C SER A 145 -8.90 -7.65 -10.17
N GLY A 146 -9.05 -8.93 -10.48
CA GLY A 146 -8.13 -9.61 -11.39
C GLY A 146 -8.45 -9.22 -12.84
N LEU A 147 -7.43 -9.04 -13.67
CA LEU A 147 -7.59 -9.22 -15.10
C LEU A 147 -7.81 -10.73 -15.31
N GLY A 148 -9.07 -11.14 -15.42
CA GLY A 148 -9.47 -12.48 -15.81
C GLY A 148 -9.47 -12.64 -17.32
#